data_AF-A0A6C0ASR1-F1
#
_entry.id   AF-A0A6C0ASR1-F1
#
_cell.length_a   1.000
_cell.length_b   1.000
_cell.length_c   1.000
_cell.angle_alpha   90.00
_cell.angle_beta   90.00
_cell.angle_gamma   90.00
#
_symmetry.space_group_name_H-M   'P 1'
#
loop_
_entity.id
_entity.type
_entity.pdbx_description
1 polymer ?
#
loop_
_entity_poly.entity_id
_entity_poly.type
_entity_poly.pdbx_seq_one_letter_code
_entity_poly.pdbx_strand_id
1 'polypeptide(L)'
;MVKKKKLKDDFKTFRHNEKASFQTIKTTLKSVLLNRNEIQPEINNLVFEMNNLMIHSYQFIRLYVLYCYSNQLSLPDIDETFILYCIKVLGVRDNRGKKRADTELLEKLDKFYITEYQPLLNHEKTNLKNTTFMLPYLATQIHTSLSNNAQEHFIQHFLRFINKTTTEITEDKATLFQFKKQVLELETETNELFNDWKLTHLLHIFPKDIKKSIHYDVKVRPFSYLKGMLYMNSVLEKQESKLFQPLPLRNNIIPKHIILDTACLVSLFCPEKDKDGNKIKKGELLKNIKDNQHDIWNGFLNLNHKTFKNKHYQFHHQIQTDGISCCLLFIRKDLKDKKWGSKVPTLPEQDFYNIEDLSKEQLDELKQRNIVGCDPGKRSLVYMMDSNGKKLQYTAPQRKIESKAKCNQRILLEEKNKNKINECETTLSTENSKSVNYEKFKTYLVEKDNLNKKVIEFYQRETWRKMKFRQYSYGKKSMDNFLNRIKETFGDNILIGYGNWSRSTQMKHFMPTMNKGLRKQIHKKYDTITINECNTSKKCCECYNNLDYYRHKNGEKQFRLLVCSNCVRPQVKQTVFRTRDANSSINIMNLTKCWIEKQERPLCFQISSFTCSNNKEEQEKVRPS
;
A
#
# COMPACT_ATOMS: atom_id res chain seq x y z
N MET A 1 3.63 -31.37 5.52
CA MET A 1 3.71 -31.12 6.98
C MET A 1 2.96 -29.84 7.33
N VAL A 2 1.73 -29.98 7.85
CA VAL A 2 0.91 -28.86 8.31
C VAL A 2 1.59 -28.21 9.51
N LYS A 3 2.02 -26.95 9.39
CA LYS A 3 2.45 -26.17 10.54
C LYS A 3 1.26 -26.09 11.50
N LYS A 4 1.33 -26.79 12.63
CA LYS A 4 0.47 -26.55 13.79
C LYS A 4 0.41 -25.04 14.00
N LYS A 5 -0.79 -24.46 13.88
CA LYS A 5 -1.06 -23.09 14.32
C LYS A 5 -0.56 -23.02 15.76
N LYS A 6 0.42 -22.16 16.05
CA LYS A 6 0.79 -21.89 17.45
C LYS A 6 -0.51 -21.54 18.17
N LEU A 7 -0.78 -22.20 19.30
CA LEU A 7 -1.79 -21.75 20.25
C LEU A 7 -1.54 -20.26 20.45
N LYS A 8 -2.53 -19.42 20.15
CA LYS A 8 -2.43 -17.98 20.42
C LYS A 8 -2.14 -17.88 21.92
N ASP A 9 -1.17 -17.05 22.28
CA ASP A 9 -0.94 -16.69 23.69
C ASP A 9 -2.29 -16.36 24.35
N ASP A 10 -2.46 -16.77 25.60
CA ASP A 10 -3.68 -16.56 26.38
C ASP A 10 -4.21 -15.14 26.17
N PHE A 11 -5.50 -15.00 25.88
CA PHE A 11 -6.14 -13.70 25.68
C PHE A 11 -5.87 -12.81 26.90
N LYS A 12 -5.10 -11.73 26.73
CA LYS A 12 -4.80 -10.78 27.82
C LYS A 12 -5.70 -9.55 27.77
N THR A 13 -5.88 -8.97 26.58
CA THR A 13 -6.65 -7.73 26.39
C THR A 13 -7.14 -7.63 24.95
N PHE A 14 -8.31 -7.01 24.74
CA PHE A 14 -8.80 -6.70 23.39
C PHE A 14 -7.86 -5.81 22.60
N ARG A 15 -7.10 -4.91 23.24
CA ARG A 15 -6.28 -3.88 22.58
C ARG A 15 -4.87 -3.88 23.14
N HIS A 16 -3.85 -3.85 22.28
CA HIS A 16 -2.50 -3.53 22.74
C HIS A 16 -2.42 -2.06 23.14
N ASN A 17 -2.14 -1.80 24.42
CA ASN A 17 -1.87 -0.46 24.92
C ASN A 17 -0.44 0.02 24.62
N GLU A 18 0.39 -0.84 24.02
CA GLU A 18 1.77 -0.50 23.68
C GLU A 18 1.86 0.51 22.55
N LYS A 19 2.75 1.47 22.75
CA LYS A 19 3.01 2.56 21.81
C LYS A 19 4.08 2.14 20.80
N ALA A 20 3.80 2.36 19.52
CA ALA A 20 4.75 2.09 18.45
C ALA A 20 6.05 2.86 18.67
N SER A 21 7.18 2.25 18.31
CA SER A 21 8.50 2.84 18.50
C SER A 21 8.68 4.17 17.76
N PHE A 22 8.06 4.27 16.58
CA PHE A 22 8.01 5.49 15.79
C PHE A 22 6.58 5.97 15.59
N GLN A 23 6.43 7.29 15.51
CA GLN A 23 5.18 7.96 15.15
C GLN A 23 5.47 9.01 14.07
N THR A 24 4.57 9.15 13.10
CA THR A 24 4.66 10.21 12.10
C THR A 24 3.46 11.14 12.22
N ILE A 25 3.72 12.44 12.31
CA ILE A 25 2.68 13.47 12.26
C ILE A 25 2.80 14.20 10.93
N LYS A 26 1.73 14.19 10.13
CA LYS A 26 1.69 14.89 8.85
C LYS A 26 0.95 16.22 8.99
N THR A 27 1.61 17.31 8.62
CA THR A 27 1.11 18.69 8.68
C THR A 27 1.44 19.46 7.39
N THR A 28 1.08 20.74 7.32
CA THR A 28 1.58 21.63 6.25
C THR A 28 2.99 22.09 6.56
N LEU A 29 3.88 22.12 5.56
CA LEU A 29 5.25 22.59 5.73
C LEU A 29 5.27 24.04 6.27
N LYS A 30 4.44 24.91 5.69
CA LYS A 30 4.31 26.31 6.11
C LYS A 30 3.97 26.53 7.59
N SER A 31 3.35 25.55 8.25
CA SER A 31 2.94 25.69 9.67
C SER A 31 4.07 25.41 10.65
N VAL A 32 5.17 24.80 10.19
CA VAL A 32 6.27 24.36 11.05
C VAL A 32 7.61 24.97 10.67
N LEU A 33 7.71 25.62 9.51
CA LEU A 33 8.90 26.40 9.15
C LEU A 33 9.01 27.67 10.00
N LEU A 34 10.23 28.06 10.37
CA LEU A 34 10.51 29.33 11.04
C LEU A 34 10.55 30.48 10.01
N ASN A 35 11.54 30.48 9.11
CA ASN A 35 11.71 31.50 8.06
C ASN A 35 11.05 31.07 6.75
N ARG A 36 9.71 30.93 6.80
CA ARG A 36 8.92 30.38 5.69
C ARG A 36 9.20 31.04 4.33
N ASN A 37 9.27 32.36 4.28
CA ASN A 37 9.33 33.10 3.02
C ASN A 37 10.63 32.84 2.25
N GLU A 38 11.73 32.59 2.96
CA GLU A 38 13.05 32.32 2.38
C GLU A 38 13.25 30.81 2.14
N ILE A 39 12.91 29.99 3.14
CA ILE A 39 13.23 28.55 3.11
C ILE A 39 12.28 27.76 2.20
N GLN A 40 10.99 28.11 2.15
CA GLN A 40 10.01 27.32 1.41
C GLN A 40 10.27 27.31 -0.12
N PRO A 41 10.63 28.43 -0.77
CA PRO A 41 11.08 28.42 -2.17
C PRO A 41 12.25 27.48 -2.43
N GLU A 42 13.29 27.51 -1.59
CA GLU A 42 14.46 26.62 -1.76
C GLU A 42 14.09 25.14 -1.63
N ILE A 43 13.24 24.79 -0.65
CA ILE A 43 12.72 23.42 -0.52
C ILE A 43 11.92 23.02 -1.77
N ASN A 44 11.11 23.91 -2.33
CA ASN A 44 10.34 23.61 -3.54
C ASN A 44 11.25 23.34 -4.73
N ASN A 45 12.25 24.19 -4.95
CA ASN A 45 13.22 24.02 -6.03
C ASN A 45 13.96 22.68 -5.88
N LEU A 46 14.44 22.39 -4.66
CA LEU A 46 15.09 21.12 -4.36
C LEU A 46 14.16 19.92 -4.62
N VAL A 47 12.90 20.00 -4.21
CA VAL A 47 11.90 18.95 -4.47
C VAL A 47 11.67 18.75 -5.97
N PHE A 48 11.70 19.82 -6.77
CA PHE A 48 11.54 19.74 -8.22
C PHE A 48 12.75 19.07 -8.88
N GLU A 49 13.96 19.49 -8.54
CA GLU A 49 15.21 18.91 -9.04
C GLU A 49 15.30 17.42 -8.69
N MET A 50 15.08 17.06 -7.43
CA MET A 50 15.13 15.66 -6.99
C MET A 50 14.02 14.82 -7.61
N ASN A 51 12.84 15.41 -7.89
CA ASN A 51 11.79 14.72 -8.61
C ASN A 51 12.20 14.43 -10.06
N ASN A 52 12.84 15.38 -10.74
CA ASN A 52 13.34 15.22 -12.10
C ASN A 52 14.45 14.16 -12.15
N LEU A 53 15.44 14.27 -11.26
CA LEU A 53 16.52 13.29 -11.11
C LEU A 53 15.98 11.88 -10.90
N MET A 54 14.94 11.72 -10.08
CA MET A 54 14.29 10.42 -9.87
C MET A 54 13.61 9.89 -11.13
N ILE A 55 12.97 10.74 -11.95
CA ILE A 55 12.36 10.32 -13.22
C ILE A 55 13.43 9.76 -14.15
N HIS A 56 14.50 10.52 -14.39
CA HIS A 56 15.62 10.11 -15.24
C HIS A 56 16.33 8.88 -14.69
N SER A 57 16.48 8.74 -13.36
CA SER A 57 17.09 7.55 -12.75
C SER A 57 16.32 6.27 -13.07
N TYR A 58 14.99 6.28 -12.98
CA TYR A 58 14.18 5.11 -13.38
C TYR A 58 14.30 4.78 -14.87
N GLN A 59 14.31 5.82 -15.73
CA GLN A 59 14.44 5.66 -17.17
C GLN A 59 15.82 5.12 -17.56
N PHE A 60 16.88 5.68 -16.98
CA PHE A 60 18.26 5.29 -17.18
C PHE A 60 18.51 3.85 -16.76
N ILE A 61 18.08 3.45 -15.55
CA ILE A 61 18.21 2.07 -15.06
C ILE A 61 17.51 1.10 -16.01
N ARG A 62 16.27 1.41 -16.44
CA ARG A 62 15.53 0.52 -17.34
C ARG A 62 16.21 0.45 -18.72
N LEU A 63 16.64 1.57 -19.29
CA LEU A 63 17.31 1.58 -20.59
C LEU A 63 18.62 0.79 -20.53
N TYR A 64 19.43 0.96 -19.48
CA TYR A 64 20.66 0.21 -19.28
C TYR A 64 20.42 -1.30 -19.15
N VAL A 65 19.41 -1.71 -18.39
CA VAL A 65 19.04 -3.14 -18.29
C VAL A 65 18.60 -3.69 -19.65
N LEU A 66 17.83 -2.93 -20.43
CA LEU A 66 17.44 -3.35 -21.78
C LEU A 66 18.64 -3.39 -22.73
N TYR A 67 19.58 -2.45 -22.63
CA TYR A 67 20.83 -2.49 -23.37
C TYR A 67 21.61 -3.77 -23.08
N CYS A 68 21.80 -4.11 -21.81
CA CYS A 68 22.45 -5.37 -21.42
C CYS A 68 21.69 -6.59 -21.95
N TYR A 69 20.36 -6.60 -21.82
CA TYR A 69 19.52 -7.71 -22.27
C TYR A 69 19.56 -7.91 -23.79
N SER A 70 19.45 -6.83 -24.57
CA SER A 70 19.46 -6.87 -26.04
C SER A 70 20.82 -7.26 -26.61
N ASN A 71 21.91 -6.88 -25.95
CA ASN A 71 23.28 -7.25 -26.35
C ASN A 71 23.77 -8.57 -25.70
N GLN A 72 22.88 -9.33 -25.05
CA GLN A 72 23.21 -10.59 -24.38
C GLN A 72 24.33 -10.47 -23.33
N LEU A 73 24.51 -9.28 -22.77
CA LEU A 73 25.44 -9.02 -21.67
C LEU A 73 24.85 -9.52 -20.34
N SER A 74 25.72 -9.71 -19.35
CA SER A 74 25.27 -9.95 -17.98
C SER A 74 24.42 -8.77 -17.48
N LEU A 75 23.27 -9.08 -16.88
CA LEU A 75 22.43 -8.06 -16.26
C LEU A 75 23.14 -7.52 -15.00
N PRO A 76 23.01 -6.22 -14.70
CA PRO A 76 23.61 -5.66 -13.49
C PRO A 76 22.90 -6.18 -12.24
N ASP A 77 23.67 -6.32 -11.16
CA ASP A 77 23.12 -6.52 -9.82
C ASP A 77 22.46 -5.23 -9.35
N ILE A 78 21.12 -5.22 -9.29
CA ILE A 78 20.34 -4.03 -8.92
C ILE A 78 20.31 -3.87 -7.40
N ASP A 79 21.47 -3.61 -6.81
CA ASP A 79 21.62 -3.26 -5.41
C ASP A 79 21.52 -1.73 -5.18
N GLU A 80 21.61 -1.30 -3.92
CA GLU A 80 21.58 0.14 -3.62
C GLU A 80 22.81 0.88 -4.18
N THR A 81 23.96 0.20 -4.33
CA THR A 81 25.20 0.77 -4.87
C THR A 81 25.06 1.11 -6.35
N PHE A 82 24.58 0.17 -7.15
CA PHE A 82 24.29 0.31 -8.57
C PHE A 82 23.34 1.49 -8.80
N ILE A 83 22.21 1.52 -8.08
CA ILE A 83 21.22 2.59 -8.21
C ILE A 83 21.82 3.95 -7.82
N LEU A 84 22.58 3.99 -6.73
CA LEU A 84 23.26 5.21 -6.29
C LEU A 84 24.26 5.71 -7.35
N TYR A 85 24.94 4.81 -8.05
CA TYR A 85 25.84 5.18 -9.15
C TYR A 85 25.07 5.68 -10.37
N CYS A 86 23.97 5.04 -10.76
CA CYS A 86 23.08 5.57 -11.80
C CYS A 86 22.63 7.01 -11.49
N ILE A 87 22.21 7.30 -10.25
CA ILE A 87 21.83 8.65 -9.80
C ILE A 87 23.00 9.62 -9.95
N LYS A 88 24.22 9.20 -9.57
CA LYS A 88 25.41 10.06 -9.63
C LYS A 88 25.85 10.37 -11.06
N VAL A 89 25.72 9.41 -11.99
CA VAL A 89 26.08 9.60 -13.40
C VAL A 89 25.20 10.69 -14.04
N LEU A 90 23.93 10.73 -13.66
CA LEU A 90 22.94 11.73 -14.11
C LEU A 90 23.13 13.13 -13.51
N GLY A 91 24.16 13.35 -12.68
CA GLY A 91 24.35 14.63 -12.01
C GLY A 91 25.80 15.11 -11.93
N VAL A 92 25.96 16.42 -11.73
CA VAL A 92 27.27 17.06 -11.53
C VAL A 92 27.55 17.12 -10.04
N ARG A 93 28.75 16.71 -9.63
CA ARG A 93 29.23 16.77 -8.24
C ARG A 93 30.47 17.64 -8.15
N ASP A 94 30.73 18.13 -6.95
CA ASP A 94 32.01 18.74 -6.62
C ASP A 94 33.10 17.65 -6.56
N ASN A 95 34.30 17.93 -7.08
CA ASN A 95 35.43 16.97 -7.13
C ASN A 95 36.03 16.67 -5.75
N ARG A 96 35.51 17.30 -4.69
CA ARG A 96 35.95 17.12 -3.31
C ARG A 96 35.38 15.83 -2.69
N GLY A 97 36.23 14.84 -2.43
CA GLY A 97 35.83 13.61 -1.70
C GLY A 97 36.78 12.42 -1.85
N LYS A 98 36.50 11.35 -1.09
CA LYS A 98 37.24 10.07 -1.17
C LYS A 98 36.98 9.39 -2.53
N LYS A 99 38.04 8.92 -3.20
CA LYS A 99 37.93 8.11 -4.43
C LYS A 99 37.07 6.86 -4.18
N ARG A 100 36.29 6.45 -5.17
CA ARG A 100 35.24 5.41 -5.03
C ARG A 100 35.84 4.01 -4.94
N ALA A 101 35.07 3.10 -4.33
CA ALA A 101 35.47 1.70 -4.10
C ALA A 101 35.33 0.81 -5.34
N ASP A 102 34.41 1.14 -6.25
CA ASP A 102 34.19 0.43 -7.52
C ASP A 102 34.19 1.45 -8.65
N THR A 103 35.36 1.61 -9.27
CA THR A 103 35.59 2.51 -10.40
C THR A 103 35.08 1.93 -11.71
N GLU A 104 35.11 0.60 -11.87
CA GLU A 104 34.75 -0.07 -13.12
C GLU A 104 33.24 0.05 -13.42
N LEU A 105 32.37 -0.22 -12.43
CA LEU A 105 30.92 -0.08 -12.63
C LEU A 105 30.55 1.38 -12.97
N LEU A 106 31.18 2.34 -12.30
CA LEU A 106 30.94 3.74 -12.58
C LEU A 106 31.36 4.10 -14.01
N GLU A 107 32.56 3.72 -14.43
CA GLU A 107 33.08 4.00 -15.77
C GLU A 107 32.17 3.39 -16.85
N LYS A 108 31.66 2.18 -16.63
CA LYS A 108 30.66 1.55 -17.51
C LYS A 108 29.38 2.37 -17.63
N LEU A 109 28.85 2.85 -16.49
CA LEU A 109 27.63 3.65 -16.48
C LEU A 109 27.83 5.06 -17.05
N ASP A 110 28.97 5.70 -16.77
CA ASP A 110 29.34 6.99 -17.35
C ASP A 110 29.53 6.88 -18.88
N LYS A 111 30.19 5.82 -19.35
CA LYS A 111 30.30 5.52 -20.79
C LYS A 111 28.91 5.39 -21.42
N PHE A 112 28.05 4.56 -20.85
CA PHE A 112 26.69 4.38 -21.33
C PHE A 112 25.88 5.69 -21.33
N TYR A 113 26.06 6.53 -20.30
CA TYR A 113 25.43 7.85 -20.27
C TYR A 113 25.88 8.73 -21.44
N ILE A 114 27.18 8.84 -21.67
CA ILE A 114 27.73 9.71 -22.73
C ILE A 114 27.36 9.19 -24.11
N THR A 115 27.42 7.87 -24.34
CA THR A 115 27.25 7.30 -25.68
C THR A 115 25.80 7.04 -26.05
N GLU A 116 24.93 6.72 -25.09
CA GLU A 116 23.54 6.32 -25.36
C GLU A 116 22.53 7.30 -24.76
N TYR A 117 22.57 7.56 -23.46
CA TYR A 117 21.47 8.25 -22.77
C TYR A 117 21.44 9.77 -23.00
N GLN A 118 22.59 10.43 -22.87
CA GLN A 118 22.74 11.87 -23.07
C GLN A 118 22.34 12.30 -24.49
N PRO A 119 22.89 11.70 -25.57
CA PRO A 119 22.52 12.08 -26.93
C PRO A 119 21.05 11.77 -27.25
N LEU A 120 20.47 10.71 -26.66
CA LEU A 120 19.08 10.33 -26.90
C LEU A 120 18.08 11.39 -26.40
N LEU A 121 18.31 11.97 -25.22
CA LEU A 121 17.36 12.89 -24.59
C LEU A 121 17.82 14.35 -24.56
N ASN A 122 19.03 14.62 -25.05
CA ASN A 122 19.76 15.87 -24.80
C ASN A 122 19.74 16.22 -23.30
N HIS A 123 20.05 15.23 -22.46
CA HIS A 123 19.89 15.34 -21.02
C HIS A 123 20.99 16.22 -20.40
N GLU A 124 20.57 17.22 -19.63
CA GLU A 124 21.45 18.04 -18.80
C GLU A 124 21.61 17.44 -17.41
N LYS A 125 22.86 17.29 -16.96
CA LYS A 125 23.15 16.72 -15.64
C LYS A 125 22.57 17.60 -14.53
N THR A 126 21.84 16.97 -13.60
CA THR A 126 21.29 17.68 -12.44
C THR A 126 22.41 18.13 -11.49
N ASN A 127 22.33 19.34 -10.93
CA ASN A 127 23.30 19.79 -9.94
C ASN A 127 23.12 19.00 -8.62
N LEU A 128 24.16 18.27 -8.20
CA LEU A 128 24.16 17.48 -6.96
C LEU A 128 25.07 18.10 -5.88
N LYS A 129 25.45 19.38 -6.02
CA LYS A 129 26.19 20.09 -4.98
C LYS A 129 25.38 20.06 -3.67
N ASN A 130 26.04 19.72 -2.56
CA ASN A 130 25.42 19.64 -1.24
C ASN A 130 24.29 18.61 -1.07
N THR A 131 24.00 17.74 -2.05
CA THR A 131 22.91 16.73 -1.93
C THR A 131 23.38 15.35 -1.48
N THR A 132 24.67 15.19 -1.13
CA THR A 132 25.32 13.90 -0.82
C THR A 132 24.56 13.02 0.16
N PHE A 133 23.98 13.60 1.22
CA PHE A 133 23.24 12.85 2.25
C PHE A 133 21.83 12.44 1.81
N MET A 134 21.26 13.07 0.77
CA MET A 134 19.94 12.72 0.23
C MET A 134 19.98 11.58 -0.79
N LEU A 135 21.06 11.47 -1.58
CA LEU A 135 21.14 10.48 -2.67
C LEU A 135 20.94 9.03 -2.19
N PRO A 136 21.48 8.59 -1.04
CA PRO A 136 21.20 7.25 -0.53
C PRO A 136 19.70 7.00 -0.28
N TYR A 137 18.97 7.98 0.27
CA TYR A 137 17.52 7.86 0.46
C TYR A 137 16.77 7.70 -0.86
N LEU A 138 17.19 8.43 -1.90
CA LEU A 138 16.62 8.28 -3.24
C LEU A 138 16.92 6.89 -3.82
N ALA A 139 18.14 6.39 -3.65
CA ALA A 139 18.54 5.05 -4.10
C ALA A 139 17.72 3.95 -3.41
N THR A 140 17.59 3.99 -2.08
CA THR A 140 16.75 3.05 -1.31
C THR A 140 15.28 3.09 -1.76
N GLN A 141 14.74 4.28 -2.09
CA GLN A 141 13.38 4.40 -2.61
C GLN A 141 13.21 3.72 -3.97
N ILE A 142 14.17 3.88 -4.89
CA ILE A 142 14.15 3.18 -6.19
C ILE A 142 14.27 1.68 -5.97
N HIS A 143 15.27 1.25 -5.20
CA HIS A 143 15.53 -0.16 -4.90
C HIS A 143 14.27 -0.86 -4.35
N THR A 144 13.65 -0.25 -3.33
CA THR A 144 12.42 -0.76 -2.71
C THR A 144 11.28 -0.87 -3.72
N SER A 145 11.12 0.13 -4.61
CA SER A 145 10.08 0.09 -5.64
C SER A 145 10.31 -1.02 -6.67
N LEU A 146 11.55 -1.20 -7.14
CA LEU A 146 11.89 -2.25 -8.11
C LEU A 146 11.72 -3.65 -7.48
N SER A 147 12.22 -3.82 -6.24
CA SER A 147 12.13 -5.07 -5.48
C SER A 147 10.67 -5.47 -5.22
N ASN A 148 9.85 -4.55 -4.70
CA ASN A 148 8.43 -4.80 -4.42
C ASN A 148 7.65 -5.19 -5.68
N ASN A 149 7.99 -4.64 -6.85
CA ASN A 149 7.33 -4.99 -8.10
C ASN A 149 7.47 -6.49 -8.42
N ALA A 150 8.68 -7.02 -8.32
CA ALA A 150 8.91 -8.45 -8.51
C ALA A 150 8.23 -9.27 -7.42
N GLN A 151 8.42 -8.90 -6.15
CA GLN A 151 7.86 -9.61 -5.00
C GLN A 151 6.33 -9.74 -5.04
N GLU A 152 5.61 -8.70 -5.45
CA GLU A 152 4.14 -8.66 -5.42
C GLU A 152 3.51 -9.17 -6.72
N HIS A 153 4.16 -8.99 -7.86
CA HIS A 153 3.51 -9.19 -9.17
C HIS A 153 4.11 -10.31 -10.03
N PHE A 154 5.31 -10.82 -9.72
CA PHE A 154 5.93 -11.87 -10.53
C PHE A 154 5.02 -13.09 -10.71
N ILE A 155 4.50 -13.66 -9.62
CA ILE A 155 3.63 -14.84 -9.68
C ILE A 155 2.38 -14.57 -10.52
N GLN A 156 1.75 -13.40 -10.34
CA GLN A 156 0.58 -13.02 -11.13
C GLN A 156 0.91 -12.91 -12.63
N HIS A 157 2.06 -12.33 -12.97
CA HIS A 157 2.52 -12.21 -14.35
C HIS A 157 2.87 -13.56 -14.95
N PHE A 158 3.53 -14.43 -14.18
CA PHE A 158 3.88 -15.79 -14.59
C PHE A 158 2.63 -16.66 -14.84
N LEU A 159 1.65 -16.63 -13.94
CA LEU A 159 0.37 -17.33 -14.15
C LEU A 159 -0.38 -16.80 -15.37
N ARG A 160 -0.31 -15.49 -15.63
CA ARG A 160 -0.90 -14.89 -16.84
C ARG A 160 -0.13 -15.31 -18.10
N PHE A 161 1.18 -15.43 -18.02
CA PHE A 161 2.03 -15.92 -19.09
C PHE A 161 1.65 -17.34 -19.46
N ILE A 162 1.59 -18.27 -18.49
CA ILE A 162 1.11 -19.65 -18.69
C ILE A 162 -0.25 -19.65 -19.40
N ASN A 163 -1.23 -18.90 -18.87
CA ASN A 163 -2.58 -18.83 -19.45
C ASN A 163 -2.61 -18.38 -20.92
N LYS A 164 -1.59 -17.68 -21.41
CA LYS A 164 -1.53 -17.22 -22.79
C LYS A 164 -0.68 -18.09 -23.70
N THR A 165 0.35 -18.72 -23.16
CA THR A 165 1.25 -19.56 -23.96
C THR A 165 0.86 -21.02 -23.99
N THR A 166 -0.15 -21.45 -23.23
CA THR A 166 -0.64 -22.84 -23.22
C THR A 166 -2.04 -23.00 -23.79
N THR A 167 -2.62 -21.97 -24.42
CA THR A 167 -3.98 -22.04 -24.98
C THR A 167 -4.11 -23.08 -26.07
N GLU A 168 -3.05 -23.30 -26.84
CA GLU A 168 -2.99 -24.32 -27.90
C GLU A 168 -2.70 -25.73 -27.36
N ILE A 169 -2.28 -25.85 -26.09
CA ILE A 169 -1.96 -27.14 -25.47
C ILE A 169 -3.21 -27.76 -24.84
N THR A 170 -3.97 -26.99 -24.06
CA THR A 170 -5.19 -27.49 -23.43
C THR A 170 -6.17 -26.36 -23.12
N GLU A 171 -7.46 -26.64 -23.34
CA GLU A 171 -8.57 -25.79 -22.90
C GLU A 171 -9.10 -26.21 -21.51
N ASP A 172 -8.67 -27.36 -20.98
CA ASP A 172 -9.14 -27.85 -19.68
C ASP A 172 -8.56 -27.03 -18.53
N LYS A 173 -9.45 -26.34 -17.83
CA LYS A 173 -9.11 -25.48 -16.69
C LYS A 173 -8.58 -26.28 -15.50
N ALA A 174 -9.04 -27.53 -15.30
CA ALA A 174 -8.60 -28.35 -14.18
C ALA A 174 -7.14 -28.79 -14.36
N THR A 175 -6.83 -29.35 -15.53
CA THR A 175 -5.46 -29.72 -15.92
C THR A 175 -4.51 -28.54 -15.85
N LEU A 176 -4.91 -27.38 -16.39
CA LEU A 176 -4.09 -26.18 -16.34
C LEU A 176 -3.89 -25.63 -14.91
N PHE A 177 -4.91 -25.75 -14.05
CA PHE A 177 -4.79 -25.37 -12.65
C PHE A 177 -3.81 -26.27 -11.89
N GLN A 178 -3.89 -27.59 -12.11
CA GLN A 178 -2.97 -28.55 -11.54
C GLN A 178 -1.54 -28.24 -12.00
N PHE A 179 -1.30 -28.11 -13.30
CA PHE A 179 0.02 -27.77 -13.85
C PHE A 179 0.64 -26.52 -13.19
N LYS A 180 -0.13 -25.43 -13.07
CA LYS A 180 0.34 -24.20 -12.41
C LYS A 180 0.76 -24.44 -10.96
N LYS A 181 0.00 -25.25 -10.21
CA LYS A 181 0.31 -25.58 -8.83
C LYS A 181 1.63 -26.36 -8.76
N GLN A 182 1.77 -27.41 -9.56
CA GLN A 182 2.95 -28.26 -9.60
C GLN A 182 4.22 -27.46 -9.92
N VAL A 183 4.16 -26.56 -10.92
CA VAL A 183 5.29 -25.70 -11.28
C VAL A 183 5.66 -24.73 -10.15
N LEU A 184 4.68 -24.15 -9.46
CA LEU A 184 4.94 -23.23 -8.34
C LEU A 184 5.50 -23.92 -7.09
N GLU A 185 5.17 -25.19 -6.90
CA GLU A 185 5.63 -26.06 -5.81
C GLU A 185 6.93 -26.80 -6.16
N LEU A 186 7.44 -26.65 -7.39
CA LEU A 186 8.66 -27.29 -7.90
C LEU A 186 8.59 -28.82 -7.88
N GLU A 187 7.41 -29.38 -8.18
CA GLU A 187 7.24 -30.82 -8.33
C GLU A 187 8.07 -31.35 -9.51
N THR A 188 8.72 -32.50 -9.31
CA THR A 188 9.56 -33.17 -10.33
C THR A 188 8.71 -33.76 -11.45
N GLU A 189 7.53 -34.26 -11.12
CA GLU A 189 6.57 -34.84 -12.06
C GLU A 189 5.45 -33.84 -12.35
N THR A 190 5.36 -33.42 -13.61
CA THR A 190 4.21 -32.67 -14.11
C THR A 190 3.63 -33.41 -15.30
N ASN A 191 2.38 -33.11 -15.64
CA ASN A 191 1.74 -33.68 -16.83
C ASN A 191 2.63 -33.52 -18.09
N GLU A 192 2.84 -34.63 -18.80
CA GLU A 192 3.72 -34.73 -19.96
C GLU A 192 3.33 -33.80 -21.11
N LEU A 193 2.04 -33.45 -21.20
CA LEU A 193 1.50 -32.50 -22.17
C LEU A 193 2.23 -31.15 -22.18
N PHE A 194 2.85 -30.76 -21.07
CA PHE A 194 3.58 -29.48 -20.95
C PHE A 194 5.10 -29.64 -21.04
N ASN A 195 5.64 -30.81 -21.36
CA ASN A 195 7.10 -31.04 -21.36
C ASN A 195 7.85 -30.10 -22.31
N ASP A 196 7.41 -29.98 -23.56
CA ASP A 196 8.05 -29.10 -24.55
C ASP A 196 7.96 -27.62 -24.15
N TRP A 197 6.79 -27.23 -23.63
CA TRP A 197 6.56 -25.88 -23.10
C TRP A 197 7.50 -25.56 -21.93
N LYS A 198 7.70 -26.51 -21.00
CA LYS A 198 8.61 -26.34 -19.86
C LYS A 198 10.05 -26.15 -20.32
N LEU A 199 10.53 -27.02 -21.21
CA LEU A 199 11.90 -26.97 -21.73
C LEU A 199 12.15 -25.66 -22.48
N THR A 200 11.15 -25.19 -23.23
CA THR A 200 11.23 -23.96 -24.01
C THR A 200 11.24 -22.70 -23.15
N HIS A 201 10.47 -22.65 -22.07
CA HIS A 201 10.25 -21.40 -21.32
C HIS A 201 10.86 -21.36 -19.93
N LEU A 202 10.74 -22.42 -19.12
CA LEU A 202 11.05 -22.32 -17.68
C LEU A 202 12.52 -22.04 -17.40
N LEU A 203 13.43 -22.58 -18.21
CA LEU A 203 14.88 -22.37 -18.11
C LEU A 203 15.28 -20.89 -18.28
N HIS A 204 14.47 -20.11 -18.99
CA HIS A 204 14.70 -18.67 -19.17
C HIS A 204 14.00 -17.82 -18.12
N ILE A 205 13.01 -18.38 -17.40
CA ILE A 205 12.16 -17.65 -16.45
C ILE A 205 12.69 -17.76 -15.02
N PHE A 206 13.11 -18.96 -14.61
CA PHE A 206 13.47 -19.22 -13.22
C PHE A 206 14.98 -19.18 -12.97
N PRO A 207 15.41 -18.65 -11.81
CA PRO A 207 16.78 -18.79 -11.38
C PRO A 207 17.11 -20.25 -11.04
N LYS A 208 18.39 -20.59 -11.09
CA LYS A 208 18.89 -21.87 -10.60
C LYS A 208 18.79 -21.94 -9.07
N ASP A 209 18.74 -23.15 -8.54
CA ASP A 209 18.87 -23.47 -7.10
C ASP A 209 17.74 -22.92 -6.20
N ILE A 210 16.48 -23.10 -6.60
CA ILE A 210 15.32 -22.74 -5.77
C ILE A 210 15.11 -23.81 -4.68
N LYS A 211 15.27 -23.44 -3.41
CA LYS A 211 15.27 -24.41 -2.30
C LYS A 211 13.90 -24.79 -1.72
N LYS A 212 12.90 -23.90 -1.81
CA LYS A 212 11.61 -24.09 -1.10
C LYS A 212 10.42 -24.07 -2.04
N SER A 213 10.08 -22.89 -2.52
CA SER A 213 9.00 -22.68 -3.49
C SER A 213 9.24 -21.35 -4.18
N ILE A 214 8.63 -21.17 -5.35
CA ILE A 214 8.76 -19.94 -6.12
C ILE A 214 8.19 -18.75 -5.33
N HIS A 215 7.10 -18.98 -4.59
CA HIS A 215 6.49 -17.97 -3.72
C HIS A 215 7.44 -17.44 -2.66
N TYR A 216 8.27 -18.30 -2.07
CA TYR A 216 9.23 -17.89 -1.06
C TYR A 216 10.46 -17.23 -1.70
N ASP A 217 11.00 -17.85 -2.75
CA ASP A 217 12.27 -17.41 -3.33
C ASP A 217 12.18 -16.03 -3.98
N VAL A 218 11.08 -15.71 -4.67
CA VAL A 218 10.87 -14.37 -5.24
C VAL A 218 10.81 -13.26 -4.17
N LYS A 219 10.41 -13.59 -2.94
CA LYS A 219 10.42 -12.64 -1.82
C LYS A 219 11.83 -12.40 -1.28
N VAL A 220 12.70 -13.40 -1.35
CA VAL A 220 14.09 -13.33 -0.84
C VAL A 220 15.05 -12.77 -1.89
N ARG A 221 14.93 -13.23 -3.15
CA ARG A 221 15.82 -12.90 -4.27
C ARG A 221 15.03 -12.32 -5.46
N PRO A 222 14.32 -11.19 -5.30
CA PRO A 222 13.42 -10.67 -6.33
C PRO A 222 14.12 -10.37 -7.68
N PHE A 223 15.35 -9.84 -7.65
CA PHE A 223 16.07 -9.47 -8.88
C PHE A 223 16.59 -10.68 -9.68
N SER A 224 16.72 -11.85 -9.06
CA SER A 224 17.05 -13.09 -9.79
C SER A 224 15.97 -13.49 -10.80
N TYR A 225 14.74 -12.98 -10.64
CA TYR A 225 13.63 -13.20 -11.57
C TYR A 225 13.51 -12.14 -12.66
N LEU A 226 14.35 -11.09 -12.65
CA LEU A 226 14.26 -9.99 -13.62
C LEU A 226 14.49 -10.47 -15.07
N LYS A 227 15.50 -11.32 -15.29
CA LYS A 227 15.76 -11.92 -16.60
C LYS A 227 14.53 -12.67 -17.12
N GLY A 228 13.87 -13.43 -16.24
CA GLY A 228 12.64 -14.13 -16.57
C GLY A 228 11.46 -13.22 -16.87
N MET A 229 11.33 -12.10 -16.15
CA MET A 229 10.33 -11.08 -16.45
C MET A 229 10.53 -10.42 -17.81
N LEU A 230 11.79 -10.14 -18.19
CA LEU A 230 12.13 -9.62 -19.52
C LEU A 230 11.83 -10.65 -20.62
N TYR A 231 12.21 -11.91 -20.40
CA TYR A 231 11.93 -13.02 -21.31
C TYR A 231 10.43 -13.19 -21.55
N MET A 232 9.63 -13.30 -20.48
CA MET A 232 8.16 -13.42 -20.61
C MET A 232 7.57 -12.27 -21.43
N ASN A 233 8.01 -11.04 -21.18
CA ASN A 233 7.56 -9.90 -21.98
C ASN A 233 8.00 -10.00 -23.44
N SER A 234 9.21 -10.48 -23.74
CA SER A 234 9.69 -10.63 -25.12
C SER A 234 8.86 -11.63 -25.92
N VAL A 235 8.44 -12.73 -25.29
CA VAL A 235 7.56 -13.73 -25.89
C VAL A 235 6.16 -13.16 -26.11
N LEU A 236 5.59 -12.53 -25.07
CA LEU A 236 4.26 -11.90 -25.17
C LEU A 236 4.23 -10.78 -26.22
N GLU A 237 5.32 -10.04 -26.39
CA GLU A 237 5.41 -8.96 -27.37
C GLU A 237 5.41 -9.50 -28.80
N LYS A 238 6.07 -10.65 -29.06
CA LYS A 238 6.01 -11.35 -30.35
C LYS A 238 4.61 -11.90 -30.66
N GLN A 239 3.86 -12.29 -29.63
CA GLN A 239 2.48 -12.77 -29.75
C GLN A 239 1.43 -11.65 -29.70
N GLU A 240 1.85 -10.38 -29.83
CA GLU A 240 0.98 -9.20 -29.75
C GLU A 240 0.07 -9.16 -28.50
N SER A 241 0.54 -9.79 -27.43
CA SER A 241 -0.19 -9.99 -26.20
C SER A 241 0.05 -8.86 -25.20
N LYS A 242 -0.87 -8.72 -24.25
CA LYS A 242 -0.78 -7.67 -23.23
C LYS A 242 0.47 -7.82 -22.35
N LEU A 243 1.38 -6.87 -22.46
CA LEU A 243 2.62 -6.81 -21.67
C LEU A 243 2.38 -6.38 -20.21
N PHE A 244 3.36 -6.66 -19.36
CA PHE A 244 3.48 -6.09 -18.02
C PHE A 244 4.76 -5.23 -17.92
N GLN A 245 5.02 -4.63 -16.77
CA GLN A 245 6.17 -3.74 -16.57
C GLN A 245 7.23 -4.46 -15.72
N PRO A 246 8.31 -5.02 -16.31
CA PRO A 246 9.37 -5.70 -15.56
C PRO A 246 10.06 -4.79 -14.54
N LEU A 247 10.43 -3.59 -15.00
CA LEU A 247 11.00 -2.52 -14.19
C LEU A 247 10.05 -1.32 -14.18
N PRO A 248 9.44 -0.96 -13.03
CA PRO A 248 8.52 0.16 -12.95
C PRO A 248 9.21 1.47 -13.28
N LEU A 249 8.44 2.40 -13.86
CA LEU A 249 8.88 3.75 -14.22
C LEU A 249 8.15 4.80 -13.39
N ARG A 250 8.74 5.99 -13.26
CA ARG A 250 8.10 7.13 -12.62
C ARG A 250 7.29 7.93 -13.64
N ASN A 251 6.09 7.44 -13.97
CA ASN A 251 5.23 8.07 -14.98
C ASN A 251 4.56 9.37 -14.50
N ASN A 252 4.35 9.51 -13.18
CA ASN A 252 3.76 10.69 -12.57
C ASN A 252 4.85 11.72 -12.26
N ILE A 253 4.77 12.88 -12.91
CA ILE A 253 5.76 13.96 -12.76
C ILE A 253 5.41 14.96 -11.64
N ILE A 254 4.25 14.83 -10.99
CA ILE A 254 3.90 15.64 -9.81
C ILE A 254 4.96 15.39 -8.73
N PRO A 255 5.59 16.46 -8.18
CA PRO A 255 6.62 16.33 -7.18
C PRO A 255 6.17 15.53 -5.95
N LYS A 256 7.08 14.71 -5.42
CA LYS A 256 6.82 13.80 -4.29
C LYS A 256 7.73 14.14 -3.11
N HIS A 257 7.50 13.44 -2.00
CA HIS A 257 8.23 13.71 -0.77
C HIS A 257 9.71 13.32 -0.92
N ILE A 258 10.61 14.22 -0.55
CA ILE A 258 12.02 13.95 -0.30
C ILE A 258 12.24 13.81 1.21
N ILE A 259 13.29 13.09 1.61
CA ILE A 259 13.66 12.92 3.03
C ILE A 259 14.77 13.93 3.34
N LEU A 260 14.61 14.66 4.44
CA LEU A 260 15.60 15.59 4.97
C LEU A 260 15.90 15.21 6.42
N ASP A 261 17.15 14.89 6.70
CA ASP A 261 17.68 14.69 8.04
C ASP A 261 18.62 15.84 8.43
N THR A 262 19.27 15.73 9.59
CA THR A 262 20.14 16.79 10.11
C THR A 262 21.35 17.03 9.19
N ALA A 263 21.94 15.96 8.63
CA ALA A 263 23.08 16.08 7.73
C ALA A 263 22.69 16.74 6.41
N CYS A 264 21.49 16.43 5.89
CA CYS A 264 20.90 17.12 4.74
C CYS A 264 20.77 18.62 5.02
N LEU A 265 20.24 19.01 6.18
CA LEU A 265 20.05 20.42 6.53
C LEU A 265 21.39 21.18 6.60
N VAL A 266 22.40 20.61 7.28
CA VAL A 266 23.74 21.23 7.37
C VAL A 266 24.36 21.40 5.99
N SER A 267 24.22 20.39 5.14
CA SER A 267 24.78 20.42 3.79
C SER A 267 24.10 21.49 2.92
N LEU A 268 22.77 21.51 2.91
CA LEU A 268 21.94 22.32 2.01
C LEU A 268 21.76 23.77 2.48
N PHE A 269 21.39 23.98 3.74
CA PHE A 269 20.88 25.27 4.23
C PHE A 269 21.84 26.01 5.17
N CYS A 270 22.93 25.38 5.61
CA CYS A 270 23.92 26.08 6.44
C CYS A 270 24.72 27.06 5.56
N PRO A 271 24.82 28.35 5.92
CA PRO A 271 25.58 29.32 5.16
C PRO A 271 27.09 29.01 5.20
N GLU A 272 27.85 29.54 4.24
CA GLU A 272 29.31 29.34 4.20
C GLU A 272 30.05 30.27 5.17
N LYS A 273 29.39 31.36 5.60
CA LYS A 273 29.91 32.33 6.57
C LYS A 273 28.86 32.61 7.65
N ASP A 274 29.30 32.91 8.86
CA ASP A 274 28.44 33.38 9.95
C ASP A 274 28.10 34.87 9.76
N LYS A 275 27.35 35.43 10.72
CA LYS A 275 26.95 36.84 10.71
C LYS A 275 28.14 37.81 10.82
N ASP A 276 29.26 37.32 11.34
CA ASP A 276 30.48 38.08 11.59
C ASP A 276 31.52 37.89 10.46
N GLY A 277 31.14 37.16 9.39
CA GLY A 277 31.98 36.92 8.21
C GLY A 277 32.96 35.75 8.33
N ASN A 278 32.99 35.03 9.45
CA ASN A 278 33.86 33.87 9.65
C ASN A 278 33.32 32.67 8.89
N LYS A 279 34.23 31.87 8.32
CA LYS A 279 33.87 30.68 7.55
C LYS A 279 33.29 29.62 8.48
N ILE A 280 32.03 29.24 8.24
CA ILE A 280 31.40 28.15 8.96
C ILE A 280 32.02 26.84 8.49
N LYS A 281 32.66 26.11 9.40
CA LYS A 281 33.23 24.80 9.13
C LYS A 281 32.13 23.74 9.12
N LYS A 282 31.40 23.63 8.01
CA LYS A 282 30.36 22.59 7.80
C LYS A 282 30.84 21.18 8.18
N GLY A 283 32.12 20.86 7.92
CA GLY A 283 32.71 19.58 8.29
C GLY A 283 32.79 19.33 9.80
N GLU A 284 32.98 20.36 10.63
CA GLU A 284 32.97 20.22 12.10
C GLU A 284 31.54 20.04 12.63
N LEU A 285 30.56 20.78 12.08
CA LEU A 285 29.14 20.57 12.38
C LEU A 285 28.67 19.16 12.00
N LEU A 286 29.17 18.61 10.88
CA LEU A 286 28.88 17.25 10.45
C LEU A 286 29.56 16.17 11.32
N LYS A 287 30.66 16.49 12.01
CA LYS A 287 31.28 15.58 13.00
C LYS A 287 30.49 15.57 14.31
N ASN A 288 30.00 16.73 14.74
CA ASN A 288 29.28 16.92 15.99
C ASN A 288 27.76 17.09 15.77
N ILE A 289 27.18 16.30 14.85
CA ILE A 289 25.75 16.43 14.47
C ILE A 289 24.82 16.21 15.65
N LYS A 290 25.16 15.28 16.55
CA LYS A 290 24.29 14.91 17.68
C LYS A 290 24.16 16.05 18.69
N ASP A 291 25.27 16.73 18.97
CA ASP A 291 25.32 17.79 19.98
C ASP A 291 24.60 19.05 19.49
N ASN A 292 24.74 19.38 18.20
CA ASN A 292 24.14 20.57 17.59
C ASN A 292 22.75 20.32 16.98
N GLN A 293 22.20 19.11 17.12
CA GLN A 293 21.02 18.68 16.38
C GLN A 293 19.81 19.58 16.67
N HIS A 294 19.57 19.86 17.95
CA HIS A 294 18.44 20.68 18.35
C HIS A 294 18.52 22.09 17.76
N ASP A 295 19.68 22.73 17.79
CA ASP A 295 19.86 24.10 17.34
C ASP A 295 19.74 24.24 15.83
N ILE A 296 20.29 23.28 15.07
CA ILE A 296 20.13 23.21 13.61
C ILE A 296 18.64 23.13 13.26
N TRP A 297 17.88 22.25 13.93
CA TRP A 297 16.46 22.11 13.68
C TRP A 297 15.63 23.27 14.21
N ASN A 298 16.06 23.95 15.27
CA ASN A 298 15.39 25.13 15.80
C ASN A 298 15.57 26.36 14.89
N GLY A 299 16.69 26.44 14.16
CA GLY A 299 16.89 27.45 13.11
C GLY A 299 16.03 27.19 11.86
N PHE A 300 15.68 25.93 11.59
CA PHE A 300 14.92 25.54 10.40
C PHE A 300 13.39 25.44 10.65
N LEU A 301 12.99 24.85 11.78
CA LEU A 301 11.62 24.64 12.20
C LEU A 301 11.31 25.42 13.48
N ASN A 302 10.06 25.85 13.60
CA ASN A 302 9.52 26.36 14.85
C ASN A 302 9.25 25.19 15.83
N LEU A 303 10.28 24.75 16.56
CA LEU A 303 10.19 23.64 17.52
C LEU A 303 9.28 23.97 18.72
N ASN A 304 8.97 25.25 18.97
CA ASN A 304 8.00 25.68 19.98
C ASN A 304 6.55 25.39 19.57
N HIS A 305 6.29 25.08 18.30
CA HIS A 305 4.96 24.77 17.79
C HIS A 305 4.38 23.53 18.48
N LYS A 306 3.06 23.56 18.77
CA LYS A 306 2.34 22.50 19.50
C LYS A 306 2.54 21.09 18.97
N THR A 307 2.82 20.94 17.67
CA THR A 307 3.08 19.64 17.04
C THR A 307 4.28 18.91 17.62
N PHE A 308 5.29 19.63 18.13
CA PHE A 308 6.48 19.03 18.71
C PHE A 308 6.32 18.69 20.21
N LYS A 309 5.28 19.22 20.85
CA LYS A 309 4.98 18.95 22.26
C LYS A 309 4.24 17.62 22.39
N ASN A 310 4.94 16.58 22.82
CA ASN A 310 4.35 15.25 23.03
C ASN A 310 4.86 14.61 24.34
N LYS A 311 3.95 13.95 25.07
CA LYS A 311 4.25 13.27 26.34
C LYS A 311 5.21 12.09 26.16
N HIS A 312 4.99 11.26 25.16
CA HIS A 312 5.67 9.96 24.99
C HIS A 312 6.72 9.92 23.88
N TYR A 313 6.62 10.88 22.96
CA TYR A 313 7.46 10.93 21.78
C TYR A 313 8.28 12.22 21.76
N GLN A 314 9.43 12.15 21.09
CA GLN A 314 10.26 13.32 20.79
C GLN A 314 10.62 13.31 19.31
N PHE A 315 10.88 14.50 18.77
CA PHE A 315 11.20 14.65 17.37
C PHE A 315 12.49 13.89 17.04
N HIS A 316 12.46 13.09 15.98
CA HIS A 316 13.57 12.26 15.54
C HIS A 316 14.48 12.98 14.53
N HIS A 317 14.32 14.30 14.38
CA HIS A 317 15.22 15.11 13.55
C HIS A 317 15.32 14.64 12.09
N GLN A 318 14.16 14.21 11.57
CA GLN A 318 13.96 13.83 10.18
C GLN A 318 12.55 14.23 9.76
N ILE A 319 12.45 14.80 8.56
CA ILE A 319 11.18 15.12 7.91
C ILE A 319 11.11 14.50 6.52
N GLN A 320 9.89 14.33 6.02
CA GLN A 320 9.64 14.07 4.61
C GLN A 320 8.72 15.16 4.06
N THR A 321 9.09 15.79 2.95
CA THR A 321 8.33 16.93 2.44
C THR A 321 8.25 16.93 0.92
N ASP A 322 7.08 17.28 0.38
CA ASP A 322 6.90 17.58 -1.05
C ASP A 322 6.87 19.09 -1.32
N GLY A 323 7.34 19.92 -0.39
CA GLY A 323 7.32 21.39 -0.49
C GLY A 323 5.99 22.04 -0.04
N ILE A 324 4.93 21.23 0.17
CA ILE A 324 3.63 21.70 0.66
C ILE A 324 3.24 20.99 1.96
N SER A 325 3.29 19.67 1.97
CA SER A 325 3.03 18.84 3.15
C SER A 325 4.33 18.33 3.74
N CYS A 326 4.35 18.19 5.06
CA CYS A 326 5.52 17.77 5.82
C CYS A 326 5.12 16.65 6.79
N CYS A 327 5.79 15.52 6.69
CA CYS A 327 5.72 14.40 7.62
C CYS A 327 6.88 14.53 8.61
N LEU A 328 6.56 14.77 9.87
CA LEU A 328 7.52 14.86 10.97
C LEU A 328 7.66 13.47 11.60
N LEU A 329 8.88 12.94 11.66
CA LEU A 329 9.17 11.66 12.30
C LEU A 329 9.48 11.87 13.79
N PHE A 330 8.84 11.07 14.64
CA PHE A 330 9.04 11.06 16.08
C PHE A 330 9.43 9.66 16.54
N ILE A 331 10.27 9.61 17.57
CA ILE A 331 10.70 8.39 18.25
C ILE A 331 10.20 8.41 19.70
N ARG A 332 9.86 7.24 20.23
CA ARG A 332 9.48 7.08 21.63
C ARG A 332 10.65 7.52 22.53
N LYS A 333 10.37 8.28 23.59
CA LYS A 333 11.42 8.94 24.39
C LYS A 333 12.43 7.96 24.99
N ASP A 334 11.95 6.80 25.45
CA ASP A 334 12.73 5.70 26.02
C ASP A 334 13.62 4.96 24.99
N LEU A 335 13.47 5.23 23.70
CA LEU A 335 14.19 4.54 22.63
C LEU A 335 15.28 5.39 21.95
N LYS A 336 15.35 6.71 22.21
CA LYS A 336 16.27 7.60 21.48
C LYS A 336 17.75 7.33 21.76
N ASP A 337 18.08 7.03 23.01
CA ASP A 337 19.47 6.87 23.46
C ASP A 337 19.92 5.40 23.52
N LYS A 338 19.16 4.49 22.90
CA LYS A 338 19.56 3.07 22.85
C LYS A 338 20.84 2.89 22.04
N LYS A 339 21.73 2.04 22.56
CA LYS A 339 23.03 1.72 21.94
C LYS A 339 22.85 1.26 20.48
N TRP A 340 23.77 1.70 19.62
CA TRP A 340 23.90 1.27 18.23
C TRP A 340 23.84 -0.26 18.12
N GLY A 341 23.04 -0.79 17.18
CA GLY A 341 22.82 -2.24 17.00
C GLY A 341 21.63 -2.82 17.77
N SER A 342 21.03 -2.07 18.72
CA SER A 342 19.81 -2.51 19.38
C SER A 342 18.63 -2.51 18.40
N LYS A 343 18.04 -3.67 18.11
CA LYS A 343 16.81 -3.72 17.30
C LYS A 343 15.70 -2.95 18.02
N VAL A 344 15.17 -1.93 17.35
CA VAL A 344 14.01 -1.19 17.84
C VAL A 344 12.82 -2.16 17.89
N PRO A 345 12.07 -2.23 19.01
CA PRO A 345 10.94 -3.15 19.11
C PRO A 345 9.94 -2.89 17.97
N THR A 346 9.60 -3.94 17.23
CA THR A 346 8.49 -3.92 16.27
C THR A 346 7.24 -4.42 16.99
N LEU A 347 6.19 -3.62 17.00
CA LEU A 347 4.89 -4.11 17.48
C LEU A 347 4.39 -5.18 16.51
N PRO A 348 4.07 -6.39 16.97
CA PRO A 348 3.43 -7.39 16.12
C PRO A 348 2.09 -6.84 15.60
N GLU A 349 1.68 -7.29 14.40
CA GLU A 349 0.31 -6.98 13.96
C GLU A 349 -0.67 -7.62 14.95
N GLN A 350 -1.59 -6.82 15.49
CA GLN A 350 -2.58 -7.32 16.41
C GLN A 350 -3.54 -8.26 15.68
N ASP A 351 -3.62 -9.50 16.16
CA ASP A 351 -4.62 -10.45 15.71
C ASP A 351 -6.00 -10.08 16.26
N PHE A 352 -7.02 -10.25 15.42
CA PHE A 352 -8.40 -10.12 15.88
C PHE A 352 -8.86 -11.46 16.44
N TYR A 353 -9.20 -11.49 17.73
CA TYR A 353 -9.76 -12.67 18.38
C TYR A 353 -11.15 -13.00 17.82
N ASN A 354 -11.44 -14.28 17.67
CA ASN A 354 -12.81 -14.74 17.48
C ASN A 354 -13.46 -14.92 18.84
N ILE A 355 -14.79 -14.84 18.89
CA ILE A 355 -15.51 -14.97 20.16
C ILE A 355 -15.32 -16.36 20.80
N GLU A 356 -15.08 -17.36 19.96
CA GLU A 356 -14.78 -18.74 20.37
C GLU A 356 -13.36 -18.87 20.98
N ASP A 357 -12.49 -17.87 20.82
CA ASP A 357 -11.14 -17.86 21.40
C ASP A 357 -11.13 -17.43 22.89
N LEU A 358 -12.27 -17.00 23.46
CA LEU A 358 -12.36 -16.46 24.83
C LEU A 358 -12.79 -17.52 25.86
N SER A 359 -12.25 -17.41 27.08
CA SER A 359 -12.63 -18.25 28.23
C SER A 359 -13.99 -17.86 28.82
N LYS A 360 -14.53 -18.72 29.70
CA LYS A 360 -15.81 -18.47 30.39
C LYS A 360 -15.73 -17.22 31.27
N GLU A 361 -14.66 -17.07 32.05
CA GLU A 361 -14.48 -15.92 32.94
C GLU A 361 -14.46 -14.61 32.14
N GLN A 362 -13.79 -14.60 30.99
CA GLN A 362 -13.70 -13.43 30.10
C GLN A 362 -15.04 -13.07 29.45
N LEU A 363 -15.86 -14.06 29.10
CA LEU A 363 -17.18 -13.81 28.53
C LEU A 363 -18.13 -13.21 29.59
N ASP A 364 -18.02 -13.63 30.85
CA ASP A 364 -18.82 -13.08 31.95
C ASP A 364 -18.57 -11.59 32.17
N GLU A 365 -17.32 -11.13 32.04
CA GLU A 365 -16.97 -9.69 32.09
C GLU A 365 -17.63 -8.86 30.98
N LEU A 366 -18.03 -9.49 29.87
CA LEU A 366 -18.64 -8.81 28.72
C LEU A 366 -20.15 -8.68 28.82
N LYS A 367 -20.81 -9.44 29.69
CA LYS A 367 -22.29 -9.45 29.85
C LYS A 367 -22.86 -8.07 30.17
N GLN A 368 -22.11 -7.25 30.91
CA GLN A 368 -22.54 -5.91 31.33
C GLN A 368 -22.39 -4.83 30.24
N ARG A 369 -21.79 -5.15 29.09
CA ARG A 369 -21.52 -4.17 28.03
C ARG A 369 -22.67 -4.05 27.03
N ASN A 370 -22.81 -2.88 26.42
CA ASN A 370 -23.71 -2.71 25.30
C ASN A 370 -23.13 -3.41 24.05
N ILE A 371 -23.79 -4.47 23.58
CA ILE A 371 -23.34 -5.25 22.43
C ILE A 371 -23.91 -4.64 21.14
N VAL A 372 -23.00 -4.25 20.25
CA VAL A 372 -23.31 -3.67 18.95
C VAL A 372 -22.89 -4.65 17.86
N GLY A 373 -23.82 -5.06 17.00
CA GLY A 373 -23.51 -5.87 15.83
C GLY A 373 -23.06 -5.00 14.67
N CYS A 374 -21.93 -5.35 14.04
CA CYS A 374 -21.31 -4.60 12.95
C CYS A 374 -21.13 -5.50 11.72
N ASP A 375 -21.89 -5.20 10.66
CA ASP A 375 -21.78 -5.83 9.33
C ASP A 375 -20.83 -5.00 8.43
N PRO A 376 -19.63 -5.52 8.09
CA PRO A 376 -18.73 -4.88 7.14
C PRO A 376 -19.19 -5.07 5.69
N GLY A 377 -18.94 -4.07 4.83
CA GLY A 377 -19.38 -4.11 3.43
C GLY A 377 -18.51 -3.32 2.45
N LYS A 378 -18.90 -3.33 1.16
CA LYS A 378 -18.23 -2.56 0.09
C LYS A 378 -18.85 -1.17 -0.15
N ARG A 379 -20.18 -1.04 -0.05
CA ARG A 379 -20.89 0.24 -0.20
C ARG A 379 -21.13 0.88 1.16
N SER A 380 -21.86 0.20 2.03
CA SER A 380 -21.83 0.39 3.48
C SER A 380 -20.50 -0.17 3.95
N LEU A 381 -19.52 0.66 4.32
CA LEU A 381 -18.23 0.15 4.79
C LEU A 381 -18.40 -0.58 6.12
N VAL A 382 -19.26 -0.03 6.98
CA VAL A 382 -19.78 -0.66 8.19
C VAL A 382 -21.23 -0.24 8.38
N TYR A 383 -22.05 -1.20 8.82
CA TYR A 383 -23.41 -0.99 9.29
C TYR A 383 -23.49 -1.51 10.72
N MET A 384 -23.94 -0.68 11.66
CA MET A 384 -23.94 -1.00 13.09
C MET A 384 -25.33 -0.85 13.68
N MET A 385 -25.74 -1.81 14.51
CA MET A 385 -26.99 -1.77 15.26
C MET A 385 -26.83 -2.32 16.67
N ASP A 386 -27.56 -1.73 17.63
CA ASP A 386 -27.69 -2.24 19.00
C ASP A 386 -29.09 -2.86 19.24
N SER A 387 -29.32 -3.37 20.45
CA SER A 387 -30.61 -3.97 20.80
C SER A 387 -31.74 -2.97 21.01
N ASN A 388 -31.42 -1.69 21.16
CA ASN A 388 -32.39 -0.62 21.28
C ASN A 388 -32.85 -0.10 19.90
N GLY A 389 -32.36 -0.70 18.81
CA GLY A 389 -32.65 -0.29 17.45
C GLY A 389 -31.91 0.97 16.98
N LYS A 390 -30.94 1.46 17.76
CA LYS A 390 -30.07 2.55 17.31
C LYS A 390 -29.21 2.05 16.16
N LYS A 391 -29.06 2.89 15.14
CA LYS A 391 -28.33 2.54 13.91
C LYS A 391 -27.26 3.57 13.60
N LEU A 392 -26.11 3.09 13.14
CA LEU A 392 -25.05 3.92 12.58
C LEU A 392 -24.46 3.26 11.35
N GLN A 393 -24.34 4.04 10.27
CA GLN A 393 -23.79 3.57 9.01
C GLN A 393 -22.68 4.51 8.54
N TYR A 394 -21.59 3.93 8.04
CA TYR A 394 -20.54 4.68 7.36
C TYR A 394 -20.35 4.14 5.96
N THR A 395 -20.56 4.99 4.96
CA THR A 395 -20.59 4.56 3.55
C THR A 395 -19.37 5.02 2.77
N ALA A 396 -19.02 4.27 1.73
CA ALA A 396 -17.91 4.60 0.86
C ALA A 396 -18.15 5.91 0.05
N PRO A 397 -19.37 6.22 -0.45
CA PRO A 397 -19.69 7.53 -1.01
C PRO A 397 -19.56 8.68 0.00
N GLN A 398 -20.08 8.51 1.22
CA GLN A 398 -19.95 9.49 2.30
C GLN A 398 -18.47 9.80 2.56
N ARG A 399 -17.64 8.78 2.76
CA ARG A 399 -16.19 8.92 2.93
C ARG A 399 -15.54 9.67 1.76
N LYS A 400 -15.93 9.39 0.50
CA LYS A 400 -15.38 10.06 -0.69
C LYS A 400 -15.72 11.57 -0.72
N ILE A 401 -16.87 11.95 -0.17
CA ILE A 401 -17.31 13.35 -0.06
C ILE A 401 -16.62 14.03 1.12
N GLU A 402 -16.66 13.43 2.31
CA GLU A 402 -16.09 13.99 3.54
C GLU A 402 -14.58 14.16 3.45
N SER A 403 -13.87 13.21 2.81
CA SER A 403 -12.43 13.32 2.50
C SER A 403 -12.11 14.33 1.39
N LYS A 404 -13.10 15.02 0.83
CA LYS A 404 -12.97 15.94 -0.31
C LYS A 404 -12.43 15.31 -1.60
N ALA A 405 -12.26 13.98 -1.67
CA ALA A 405 -11.76 13.29 -2.84
C ALA A 405 -12.60 13.56 -4.10
N LYS A 406 -13.93 13.54 -3.99
CA LYS A 406 -14.83 13.84 -5.14
C LYS A 406 -14.70 15.28 -5.63
N CYS A 407 -14.59 16.24 -4.71
CA CYS A 407 -14.43 17.66 -5.03
C CYS A 407 -13.05 17.92 -5.68
N ASN A 408 -11.99 17.39 -5.08
CA ASN A 408 -10.63 17.52 -5.61
C ASN A 408 -10.53 16.87 -7.01
N GLN A 409 -11.17 15.72 -7.24
CA GLN A 409 -11.19 15.09 -8.56
C GLN A 409 -11.80 15.98 -9.63
N ARG A 410 -12.86 16.75 -9.31
CA ARG A 410 -13.48 17.70 -10.25
C ARG A 410 -12.55 18.87 -10.54
N ILE A 411 -12.02 19.50 -9.49
CA ILE A 411 -11.08 20.64 -9.62
C ILE A 411 -9.88 20.25 -10.49
N LEU A 412 -9.26 19.10 -10.22
CA LEU A 412 -8.08 18.65 -10.98
C LEU A 412 -8.41 18.29 -12.44
N LEU A 413 -9.64 17.83 -12.71
CA LEU A 413 -10.09 17.57 -14.08
C LEU A 413 -10.36 18.88 -14.84
N GLU A 414 -11.02 19.84 -14.19
CA GLU A 414 -11.25 21.19 -14.74
C GLU A 414 -9.93 21.88 -15.06
N GLU A 415 -8.94 21.83 -14.15
CA GLU A 415 -7.58 22.35 -14.39
C GLU A 415 -6.91 21.69 -15.60
N LYS A 416 -7.02 20.36 -15.74
CA LYS A 416 -6.48 19.64 -16.91
C LYS A 416 -7.15 20.07 -18.21
N ASN A 417 -8.48 20.18 -18.21
CA ASN A 417 -9.24 20.58 -19.39
C ASN A 417 -8.91 22.01 -19.80
N LYS A 418 -8.85 22.94 -18.84
CA LYS A 418 -8.54 24.35 -19.09
C LYS A 418 -7.15 24.55 -19.69
N ASN A 419 -6.19 23.70 -19.34
CA ASN A 419 -4.82 23.76 -19.84
C ASN A 419 -4.55 22.73 -20.97
N LYS A 420 -5.60 22.08 -21.52
CA LYS A 420 -5.53 21.06 -22.59
C LYS A 420 -4.52 19.92 -22.36
N ILE A 421 -4.26 19.58 -21.10
CA ILE A 421 -3.23 18.61 -20.71
C ILE A 421 -3.59 17.19 -21.15
N ASN A 422 -4.88 16.86 -21.20
CA ASN A 422 -5.33 15.54 -21.64
C ASN A 422 -4.96 15.26 -23.11
N GLU A 423 -5.04 16.26 -23.98
CA GLU A 423 -4.63 16.15 -25.39
C GLU A 423 -3.14 15.87 -25.49
N CYS A 424 -2.32 16.63 -24.74
CA CYS A 424 -0.88 16.40 -24.65
C CYS A 424 -0.53 15.01 -24.11
N GLU A 425 -1.20 14.54 -23.06
CA GLU A 425 -0.92 13.21 -22.47
C GLU A 425 -1.34 12.05 -23.38
N THR A 426 -2.29 12.28 -24.28
CA THR A 426 -2.80 11.24 -25.19
C THR A 426 -1.77 10.87 -26.26
N THR A 427 -0.87 11.78 -26.66
CA THR A 427 0.17 11.48 -27.66
C THR A 427 1.06 10.32 -27.24
N LEU A 428 1.39 10.22 -25.95
CA LEU A 428 2.22 9.14 -25.41
C LEU A 428 1.51 7.77 -25.41
N SER A 429 0.19 7.73 -25.60
CA SER A 429 -0.58 6.48 -25.56
C SER A 429 -0.32 5.57 -26.77
N THR A 430 0.24 6.13 -27.86
CA THR A 430 0.70 5.36 -29.03
C THR A 430 1.95 4.55 -28.72
N GLU A 431 2.77 5.04 -27.77
CA GLU A 431 4.04 4.44 -27.39
C GLU A 431 3.91 3.44 -26.24
N ASN A 432 4.77 2.41 -26.24
CA ASN A 432 4.68 1.32 -25.27
C ASN A 432 5.84 1.31 -24.25
N SER A 433 5.61 1.94 -23.10
CA SER A 433 6.51 1.92 -21.93
C SER A 433 6.91 0.53 -21.40
N LYS A 434 6.17 -0.52 -21.77
CA LYS A 434 6.35 -1.90 -21.30
C LYS A 434 7.20 -2.75 -22.24
N SER A 435 7.44 -2.27 -23.46
CA SER A 435 8.23 -2.98 -24.46
C SER A 435 9.61 -3.32 -23.89
N VAL A 436 10.11 -4.50 -24.25
CA VAL A 436 11.48 -4.94 -23.96
C VAL A 436 12.38 -4.83 -25.18
N ASN A 437 11.85 -4.40 -26.33
CA ASN A 437 12.65 -4.00 -27.46
C ASN A 437 13.36 -2.67 -27.15
N TYR A 438 14.69 -2.68 -27.29
CA TYR A 438 15.54 -1.54 -26.94
C TYR A 438 15.18 -0.27 -27.71
N GLU A 439 15.00 -0.37 -29.04
CA GLU A 439 14.69 0.77 -29.90
C GLU A 439 13.27 1.30 -29.69
N LYS A 440 12.26 0.42 -29.55
CA LYS A 440 10.90 0.86 -29.19
C LYS A 440 10.87 1.60 -27.86
N PHE A 441 11.68 1.16 -26.89
CA PHE A 441 11.78 1.84 -25.61
C PHE A 441 12.50 3.18 -25.72
N LYS A 442 13.53 3.31 -26.56
CA LYS A 442 14.16 4.61 -26.88
C LYS A 442 13.15 5.61 -27.45
N THR A 443 12.35 5.20 -28.43
CA THR A 443 11.26 6.04 -28.99
C THR A 443 10.30 6.51 -27.90
N TYR A 444 9.86 5.60 -27.03
CA TYR A 444 9.04 5.96 -25.88
C TYR A 444 9.71 6.99 -24.96
N LEU A 445 11.02 6.87 -24.69
CA LEU A 445 11.74 7.80 -23.83
C LEU A 445 11.82 9.21 -24.43
N VAL A 446 12.08 9.33 -25.72
CA VAL A 446 12.12 10.62 -26.44
C VAL A 446 10.76 11.30 -26.38
N GLU A 447 9.69 10.59 -26.73
CA GLU A 447 8.32 11.13 -26.66
C GLU A 447 7.91 11.47 -25.23
N LYS A 448 8.34 10.65 -24.25
CA LYS A 448 8.07 10.91 -22.84
C LYS A 448 8.77 12.18 -22.35
N ASP A 449 10.01 12.40 -22.75
CA ASP A 449 10.80 13.57 -22.38
C ASP A 449 10.21 14.85 -23.00
N ASN A 450 9.88 14.81 -24.29
CA ASN A 450 9.17 15.88 -25.00
C ASN A 450 7.85 16.26 -24.31
N LEU A 451 7.04 15.27 -23.93
CA LEU A 451 5.82 15.51 -23.17
C LEU A 451 6.11 16.11 -21.79
N ASN A 452 7.09 15.58 -21.06
CA ASN A 452 7.45 16.08 -19.74
C ASN A 452 7.84 17.56 -19.79
N LYS A 453 8.71 17.95 -20.73
CA LYS A 453 9.13 19.35 -20.93
C LYS A 453 7.92 20.27 -21.14
N LYS A 454 6.89 19.83 -21.87
CA LYS A 454 5.65 20.60 -22.11
C LYS A 454 4.76 20.75 -20.87
N VAL A 455 4.67 19.71 -20.02
CA VAL A 455 3.69 19.67 -18.91
C VAL A 455 4.29 19.87 -17.52
N ILE A 456 5.62 20.01 -17.40
CA ILE A 456 6.32 20.05 -16.11
C ILE A 456 5.87 21.24 -15.24
N GLU A 457 5.83 22.45 -15.80
CA GLU A 457 5.42 23.65 -15.08
C GLU A 457 4.00 23.52 -14.52
N PHE A 458 3.09 22.94 -15.31
CA PHE A 458 1.71 22.69 -14.92
C PHE A 458 1.61 21.77 -13.70
N TYR A 459 2.39 20.69 -13.67
CA TYR A 459 2.37 19.71 -12.58
C TYR A 459 3.22 20.10 -11.36
N GLN A 460 4.15 21.04 -11.52
CA GLN A 460 4.88 21.67 -10.42
C GLN A 460 4.00 22.62 -9.60
N ARG A 461 2.89 23.14 -10.16
CA ARG A 461 1.92 23.97 -9.43
C ARG A 461 1.50 23.32 -8.11
N GLU A 462 1.42 24.13 -7.05
CA GLU A 462 1.10 23.66 -5.70
C GLU A 462 -0.29 23.00 -5.58
N THR A 463 -1.23 23.34 -6.47
CA THR A 463 -2.60 22.82 -6.51
C THR A 463 -2.65 21.29 -6.37
N TRP A 464 -1.80 20.59 -7.11
CA TRP A 464 -1.72 19.12 -7.11
C TRP A 464 -1.38 18.55 -5.73
N ARG A 465 -0.35 19.12 -5.10
CA ARG A 465 0.15 18.69 -3.79
C ARG A 465 -0.78 19.12 -2.66
N LYS A 466 -1.36 20.33 -2.75
CA LYS A 466 -2.41 20.83 -1.83
C LYS A 466 -3.65 19.94 -1.83
N MET A 467 -4.14 19.53 -3.00
CA MET A 467 -5.32 18.65 -3.10
C MET A 467 -5.04 17.26 -2.52
N LYS A 468 -3.85 16.70 -2.74
CA LYS A 468 -3.41 15.44 -2.10
C LYS A 468 -3.39 15.57 -0.57
N PHE A 469 -2.79 16.64 -0.03
CA PHE A 469 -2.75 16.88 1.41
C PHE A 469 -4.15 17.12 2.01
N ARG A 470 -4.99 17.91 1.33
CA ARG A 470 -6.39 18.15 1.72
C ARG A 470 -7.15 16.83 1.82
N GLN A 471 -7.01 15.94 0.83
CA GLN A 471 -7.68 14.65 0.85
C GLN A 471 -7.24 13.77 2.03
N TYR A 472 -5.93 13.76 2.33
CA TYR A 472 -5.40 13.07 3.49
C TYR A 472 -5.97 13.62 4.81
N SER A 473 -5.89 14.93 5.01
CA SER A 473 -6.30 15.61 6.25
C SER A 473 -7.80 15.45 6.51
N TYR A 474 -8.64 15.71 5.49
CA TYR A 474 -10.09 15.53 5.60
C TYR A 474 -10.48 14.05 5.70
N GLY A 475 -9.70 13.14 5.11
CA GLY A 475 -9.89 11.70 5.30
C GLY A 475 -9.67 11.25 6.73
N LYS A 476 -8.69 11.84 7.44
CA LYS A 476 -8.49 11.64 8.88
C LYS A 476 -9.65 12.22 9.70
N LYS A 477 -10.05 13.46 9.41
CA LYS A 477 -11.20 14.11 10.07
C LYS A 477 -12.50 13.31 9.90
N SER A 478 -12.78 12.79 8.70
CA SER A 478 -13.93 11.91 8.44
C SER A 478 -13.90 10.65 9.31
N MET A 479 -12.73 10.05 9.49
CA MET A 479 -12.55 8.90 10.37
C MET A 479 -12.81 9.26 11.83
N ASP A 480 -12.20 10.33 12.33
CA ASP A 480 -12.32 10.74 13.73
C ASP A 480 -13.78 11.11 14.07
N ASN A 481 -14.45 11.83 13.16
CA ASN A 481 -15.88 12.13 13.26
C ASN A 481 -16.73 10.86 13.30
N PHE A 482 -16.45 9.88 12.42
CA PHE A 482 -17.16 8.61 12.44
C PHE A 482 -16.95 7.86 13.76
N LEU A 483 -15.70 7.80 14.25
CA LEU A 483 -15.39 7.17 15.53
C LEU A 483 -16.09 7.89 16.69
N ASN A 484 -16.20 9.22 16.69
CA ASN A 484 -16.94 9.95 17.72
C ASN A 484 -18.45 9.66 17.65
N ARG A 485 -19.02 9.57 16.45
CA ARG A 485 -20.43 9.20 16.26
C ARG A 485 -20.77 7.81 16.79
N ILE A 486 -19.83 6.85 16.78
CA ILE A 486 -20.03 5.54 17.43
C ILE A 486 -20.32 5.75 18.92
N LYS A 487 -19.49 6.52 19.62
CA LYS A 487 -19.66 6.86 21.04
C LYS A 487 -20.96 7.62 21.29
N GLU A 488 -21.27 8.63 20.49
CA GLU A 488 -22.51 9.41 20.60
C GLU A 488 -23.76 8.53 20.42
N THR A 489 -23.71 7.54 19.53
CA THR A 489 -24.84 6.67 19.23
C THR A 489 -25.02 5.58 20.29
N PHE A 490 -23.95 4.86 20.61
CA PHE A 490 -24.01 3.61 21.38
C PHE A 490 -23.48 3.71 22.82
N GLY A 491 -22.84 4.83 23.18
CA GLY A 491 -22.22 5.05 24.50
C GLY A 491 -20.75 4.65 24.56
N ASP A 492 -20.18 4.73 25.77
CA ASP A 492 -18.76 4.40 26.04
C ASP A 492 -18.51 2.92 26.34
N ASN A 493 -19.43 2.27 27.06
CA ASN A 493 -19.30 0.87 27.46
C ASN A 493 -19.83 -0.08 26.38
N ILE A 494 -19.13 -0.15 25.23
CA ILE A 494 -19.56 -0.95 24.08
C ILE A 494 -18.62 -2.11 23.76
N LEU A 495 -19.20 -3.22 23.32
CA LEU A 495 -18.51 -4.33 22.66
C LEU A 495 -19.04 -4.47 21.23
N ILE A 496 -18.16 -4.37 20.23
CA ILE A 496 -18.57 -4.48 18.83
C ILE A 496 -18.33 -5.91 18.34
N GLY A 497 -19.42 -6.65 18.12
CA GLY A 497 -19.40 -7.90 17.36
C GLY A 497 -19.17 -7.57 15.89
N TYR A 498 -17.98 -7.86 15.38
CA TYR A 498 -17.55 -7.49 14.04
C TYR A 498 -17.54 -8.73 13.14
N GLY A 499 -18.35 -8.71 12.09
CA GLY A 499 -18.44 -9.84 11.17
C GLY A 499 -17.12 -10.17 10.44
N ASN A 500 -16.85 -11.46 10.22
CA ASN A 500 -15.65 -11.95 9.53
C ASN A 500 -15.75 -11.77 8.00
N TRP A 501 -15.36 -10.60 7.53
CA TRP A 501 -15.23 -10.32 6.11
C TRP A 501 -14.30 -11.32 5.37
N SER A 502 -14.88 -12.21 4.55
CA SER A 502 -14.14 -13.29 3.88
C SER A 502 -13.49 -12.90 2.54
N ARG A 503 -13.95 -11.83 1.88
CA ARG A 503 -13.45 -11.45 0.53
C ARG A 503 -12.15 -10.65 0.57
N SER A 504 -11.07 -11.26 0.09
CA SER A 504 -9.78 -10.58 -0.12
C SER A 504 -9.69 -9.80 -1.44
N THR A 505 -10.54 -10.10 -2.43
CA THR A 505 -10.47 -9.52 -3.79
C THR A 505 -11.28 -8.23 -3.96
N GLN A 506 -10.79 -7.34 -4.82
CA GLN A 506 -11.55 -6.15 -5.23
C GLN A 506 -12.62 -6.54 -6.27
N MET A 507 -13.86 -6.10 -6.04
CA MET A 507 -14.96 -6.32 -6.98
C MET A 507 -14.88 -5.34 -8.15
N LYS A 508 -15.11 -5.84 -9.37
CA LYS A 508 -15.27 -5.00 -10.58
C LYS A 508 -16.40 -3.99 -10.34
N HIS A 509 -16.21 -2.74 -10.78
CA HIS A 509 -17.16 -1.63 -10.62
C HIS A 509 -17.43 -1.15 -9.18
N PHE A 510 -16.77 -1.72 -8.17
CA PHE A 510 -16.80 -1.18 -6.81
C PHE A 510 -15.59 -0.27 -6.58
N MET A 511 -15.78 0.75 -5.74
CA MET A 511 -14.66 1.59 -5.31
C MET A 511 -13.73 0.80 -4.37
N PRO A 512 -12.41 1.08 -4.38
CA PRO A 512 -11.50 0.50 -3.41
C PRO A 512 -11.92 0.87 -1.98
N THR A 513 -11.95 -0.13 -1.09
CA THR A 513 -12.43 0.03 0.28
C THR A 513 -11.31 -0.26 1.28
N MET A 514 -11.33 0.46 2.40
CA MET A 514 -10.28 0.36 3.42
C MET A 514 -10.38 -0.93 4.24
N ASN A 515 -11.58 -1.55 4.35
CA ASN A 515 -11.88 -2.82 5.02
C ASN A 515 -11.02 -3.10 6.25
N LYS A 516 -9.98 -3.95 6.13
CA LYS A 516 -9.05 -4.29 7.22
C LYS A 516 -8.49 -3.04 7.92
N GLY A 517 -8.14 -2.01 7.16
CA GLY A 517 -7.68 -0.73 7.70
C GLY A 517 -8.76 0.01 8.51
N LEU A 518 -10.03 -0.06 8.11
CA LEU A 518 -11.14 0.54 8.85
C LEU A 518 -11.35 -0.19 10.18
N ARG A 519 -11.37 -1.52 10.14
CA ARG A 519 -11.43 -2.36 11.34
C ARG A 519 -10.29 -2.03 12.32
N LYS A 520 -9.04 -1.93 11.82
CA LYS A 520 -7.88 -1.52 12.62
C LYS A 520 -8.06 -0.13 13.26
N GLN A 521 -8.75 0.82 12.63
CA GLN A 521 -9.04 2.14 13.24
C GLN A 521 -10.11 2.06 14.33
N ILE A 522 -11.21 1.31 14.09
CA ILE A 522 -12.27 1.11 15.08
C ILE A 522 -11.70 0.40 16.32
N HIS A 523 -10.95 -0.66 16.10
CA HIS A 523 -10.34 -1.48 17.14
C HIS A 523 -9.34 -0.73 18.03
N LYS A 524 -8.72 0.34 17.53
CA LYS A 524 -7.85 1.20 18.36
C LYS A 524 -8.63 1.96 19.43
N LYS A 525 -9.91 2.25 19.20
CA LYS A 525 -10.74 3.06 20.11
C LYS A 525 -11.78 2.24 20.87
N TYR A 526 -12.31 1.18 20.25
CA TYR A 526 -13.38 0.35 20.79
C TYR A 526 -12.97 -1.11 20.81
N ASP A 527 -13.46 -1.87 21.80
CA ASP A 527 -13.23 -3.30 21.86
C ASP A 527 -14.09 -3.99 20.77
N THR A 528 -13.44 -4.80 19.94
CA THR A 528 -14.11 -5.52 18.85
C THR A 528 -13.78 -6.99 18.91
N ILE A 529 -14.78 -7.85 18.71
CA ILE A 529 -14.61 -9.29 18.63
C ILE A 529 -15.05 -9.80 17.26
N THR A 530 -14.34 -10.80 16.70
CA THR A 530 -14.72 -11.38 15.40
C THR A 530 -15.88 -12.35 15.57
N ILE A 531 -16.90 -12.23 14.73
CA ILE A 531 -18.04 -13.14 14.66
C ILE A 531 -18.11 -13.76 13.27
N ASN A 532 -18.34 -15.07 13.21
CA ASN A 532 -18.59 -15.73 11.94
C ASN A 532 -19.93 -15.27 11.32
N GLU A 533 -19.91 -14.73 10.11
CA GLU A 533 -21.05 -14.19 9.38
C GLU A 533 -21.88 -15.26 8.65
N CYS A 534 -21.58 -16.56 8.82
CA CYS A 534 -22.29 -17.61 8.10
C CYS A 534 -23.81 -17.48 8.25
N ASN A 535 -24.50 -17.40 7.11
CA ASN A 535 -25.95 -17.21 6.97
C ASN A 535 -26.57 -15.96 7.62
N THR A 536 -25.78 -15.06 8.22
CA THR A 536 -26.27 -13.83 8.87
C THR A 536 -27.08 -12.92 7.95
N SER A 537 -26.74 -12.88 6.66
CA SER A 537 -27.49 -12.08 5.68
C SER A 537 -28.66 -12.83 5.01
N LYS A 538 -28.84 -14.12 5.30
CA LYS A 538 -29.83 -15.00 4.65
C LYS A 538 -30.97 -15.39 5.58
N LYS A 539 -30.73 -15.47 6.89
CA LYS A 539 -31.74 -15.82 7.88
C LYS A 539 -32.32 -14.57 8.52
N CYS A 540 -33.62 -14.58 8.81
CA CYS A 540 -34.29 -13.51 9.50
C CYS A 540 -33.73 -13.34 10.92
N CYS A 541 -33.51 -12.10 11.36
CA CYS A 541 -32.95 -11.82 12.68
C CYS A 541 -33.88 -12.08 13.87
N GLU A 542 -35.17 -12.29 13.61
CA GLU A 542 -36.17 -12.57 14.64
C GLU A 542 -36.53 -14.06 14.68
N CYS A 543 -36.98 -14.63 13.55
CA CYS A 543 -37.49 -16.01 13.52
C CYS A 543 -36.51 -17.04 12.94
N TYR A 544 -35.29 -16.62 12.55
CA TYR A 544 -34.24 -17.49 11.99
C TYR A 544 -34.58 -18.31 10.74
N ASN A 545 -35.73 -18.05 10.11
CA ASN A 545 -36.12 -18.64 8.83
C ASN A 545 -35.42 -17.96 7.66
N ASN A 546 -35.47 -18.57 6.47
CA ASN A 546 -34.89 -17.99 5.27
C ASN A 546 -35.59 -16.68 4.88
N LEU A 547 -34.80 -15.71 4.44
CA LEU A 547 -35.28 -14.50 3.77
C LEU A 547 -35.32 -14.74 2.27
N ASP A 548 -36.41 -14.30 1.66
CA ASP A 548 -36.60 -14.36 0.21
C ASP A 548 -36.64 -12.96 -0.39
N TYR A 549 -36.34 -12.87 -1.69
CA TYR A 549 -36.58 -11.64 -2.42
C TYR A 549 -38.08 -11.43 -2.59
N TYR A 550 -38.52 -10.18 -2.42
CA TYR A 550 -39.88 -9.78 -2.71
C TYR A 550 -40.23 -10.13 -4.16
N ARG A 551 -41.41 -10.74 -4.35
CA ARG A 551 -41.96 -11.01 -5.67
C ARG A 551 -43.10 -10.05 -5.94
N HIS A 552 -43.04 -9.37 -7.07
CA HIS A 552 -44.14 -8.57 -7.59
C HIS A 552 -45.29 -9.48 -8.03
N LYS A 553 -46.48 -8.90 -8.23
CA LYS A 553 -47.68 -9.63 -8.68
C LYS A 553 -47.49 -10.33 -10.04
N ASN A 554 -46.57 -9.83 -10.86
CA ASN A 554 -46.16 -10.42 -12.16
C ASN A 554 -45.14 -11.57 -12.02
N GLY A 555 -44.78 -11.98 -10.80
CA GLY A 555 -43.82 -13.05 -10.53
C GLY A 555 -42.35 -12.63 -10.53
N GLU A 556 -42.02 -11.39 -10.91
CA GLU A 556 -40.65 -10.89 -10.96
C GLU A 556 -40.07 -10.66 -9.55
N LYS A 557 -38.80 -11.05 -9.35
CA LYS A 557 -38.09 -10.87 -8.09
C LYS A 557 -37.43 -9.50 -8.04
N GLN A 558 -37.75 -8.69 -7.04
CA GLN A 558 -37.07 -7.43 -6.80
C GLN A 558 -35.74 -7.66 -6.06
N PHE A 559 -34.63 -7.47 -6.76
CA PHE A 559 -33.31 -7.65 -6.18
C PHE A 559 -33.03 -6.66 -5.04
N ARG A 560 -32.51 -7.14 -3.91
CA ARG A 560 -32.18 -6.42 -2.66
C ARG A 560 -33.35 -6.04 -1.73
N LEU A 561 -34.59 -6.30 -2.11
CA LEU A 561 -35.73 -6.17 -1.20
C LEU A 561 -36.02 -7.53 -0.59
N LEU A 562 -35.66 -7.73 0.69
CA LEU A 562 -35.86 -9.00 1.38
C LEU A 562 -37.14 -8.97 2.21
N VAL A 563 -37.85 -10.09 2.21
CA VAL A 563 -39.05 -10.31 3.00
C VAL A 563 -38.92 -11.58 3.83
N CYS A 564 -39.55 -11.56 5.01
CA CYS A 564 -39.75 -12.76 5.80
C CYS A 564 -41.23 -13.12 5.77
N SER A 565 -41.57 -14.29 5.23
CA SER A 565 -42.94 -14.81 5.17
C SER A 565 -43.51 -15.15 6.55
N ASN A 566 -42.65 -15.50 7.50
CA ASN A 566 -43.06 -15.99 8.82
C ASN A 566 -43.10 -14.89 9.89
N CYS A 567 -42.58 -13.69 9.60
CA CYS A 567 -42.73 -12.54 10.49
C CYS A 567 -43.89 -11.69 10.01
N VAL A 568 -44.87 -11.45 10.87
CA VAL A 568 -46.02 -10.60 10.59
C VAL A 568 -46.02 -9.46 11.60
N ARG A 569 -46.24 -8.21 11.15
CA ARG A 569 -46.49 -7.11 12.09
C ARG A 569 -47.84 -7.35 12.79
N PRO A 570 -47.88 -7.51 14.13
CA PRO A 570 -49.10 -7.91 14.84
C PRO A 570 -50.30 -6.98 14.58
N GLN A 571 -50.03 -5.70 14.30
CA GLN A 571 -51.05 -4.66 14.16
C GLN A 571 -51.67 -4.54 12.76
N VAL A 572 -51.06 -5.10 11.70
CA VAL A 572 -51.46 -4.77 10.31
C VAL A 572 -51.51 -5.99 9.37
N LYS A 573 -51.14 -7.20 9.81
CA LYS A 573 -51.04 -8.41 8.95
C LYS A 573 -50.25 -8.17 7.64
N GLN A 574 -49.25 -7.29 7.67
CA GLN A 574 -48.42 -6.94 6.50
C GLN A 574 -47.09 -7.69 6.48
N THR A 575 -46.62 -7.99 5.26
CA THR A 575 -45.31 -8.57 4.97
C THR A 575 -44.19 -7.75 5.59
N VAL A 576 -43.30 -8.39 6.34
CA VAL A 576 -42.17 -7.72 6.98
C VAL A 576 -40.99 -7.61 6.02
N PHE A 577 -40.71 -6.37 5.60
CA PHE A 577 -39.52 -6.03 4.83
C PHE A 577 -38.30 -5.88 5.72
N ARG A 578 -37.17 -6.46 5.31
CA ARG A 578 -35.88 -6.36 6.00
C ARG A 578 -34.83 -5.83 5.04
N THR A 579 -34.05 -4.86 5.47
CA THR A 579 -32.83 -4.49 4.75
C THR A 579 -31.75 -5.51 5.09
N ARG A 580 -31.02 -6.00 4.09
CA ARG A 580 -29.95 -6.99 4.27
C ARG A 580 -28.93 -6.59 5.33
N ASP A 581 -28.39 -5.37 5.24
CA ASP A 581 -27.34 -4.87 6.14
C ASP A 581 -27.83 -4.80 7.62
N ALA A 582 -29.05 -4.32 7.86
CA ALA A 582 -29.63 -4.29 9.21
C ALA A 582 -29.88 -5.70 9.75
N ASN A 583 -30.41 -6.60 8.92
CA ASN A 583 -30.64 -7.99 9.31
C ASN A 583 -29.33 -8.70 9.67
N SER A 584 -28.28 -8.55 8.86
CA SER A 584 -26.95 -9.07 9.14
C SER A 584 -26.41 -8.51 10.46
N SER A 585 -26.50 -7.19 10.66
CA SER A 585 -25.99 -6.52 11.87
C SER A 585 -26.68 -7.02 13.13
N ILE A 586 -28.01 -7.15 13.12
CA ILE A 586 -28.77 -7.69 14.26
C ILE A 586 -28.44 -9.17 14.48
N ASN A 587 -28.28 -9.96 13.42
CA ASN A 587 -27.85 -11.35 13.56
C ASN A 587 -26.46 -11.46 14.20
N ILE A 588 -25.49 -10.64 13.78
CA ILE A 588 -24.16 -10.61 14.39
C ILE A 588 -24.25 -10.22 15.87
N MET A 589 -25.07 -9.23 16.21
CA MET A 589 -25.34 -8.85 17.61
C MET A 589 -25.93 -10.01 18.41
N ASN A 590 -26.98 -10.67 17.89
CA ASN A 590 -27.65 -11.79 18.55
C ASN A 590 -26.72 -12.98 18.73
N LEU A 591 -25.88 -13.29 17.74
CA LEU A 591 -24.86 -14.33 17.84
C LEU A 591 -23.82 -14.00 18.91
N THR A 592 -23.41 -12.72 19.00
CA THR A 592 -22.48 -12.26 20.04
C THR A 592 -23.09 -12.44 21.43
N LYS A 593 -24.34 -12.01 21.63
CA LYS A 593 -25.08 -12.16 22.89
C LYS A 593 -25.26 -13.63 23.28
N CYS A 594 -25.77 -14.44 22.36
CA CYS A 594 -26.03 -15.86 22.58
C CYS A 594 -24.75 -16.61 22.98
N TRP A 595 -23.61 -16.29 22.35
CA TRP A 595 -22.35 -16.91 22.71
C TRP A 595 -21.83 -16.46 24.08
N ILE A 596 -21.96 -15.18 24.41
CA ILE A 596 -21.59 -14.65 25.74
C ILE A 596 -22.43 -15.28 26.87
N GLU A 597 -23.72 -15.48 26.64
CA GLU A 597 -24.64 -15.99 27.65
C GLU A 597 -24.60 -17.52 27.78
N LYS A 598 -24.62 -18.22 26.65
CA LYS A 598 -24.86 -19.68 26.59
C LYS A 598 -23.72 -20.47 25.95
N GLN A 599 -22.78 -19.79 25.29
CA GLN A 599 -21.75 -20.45 24.45
C GLN A 599 -22.32 -21.33 23.35
N GLU A 600 -23.55 -21.00 22.93
CA GLU A 600 -24.26 -21.72 21.89
C GLU A 600 -24.34 -20.87 20.63
N ARG A 601 -24.34 -21.56 19.49
CA ARG A 601 -24.61 -20.96 18.18
C ARG A 601 -25.84 -21.62 17.58
N PRO A 602 -26.90 -20.89 17.22
CA PRO A 602 -28.09 -21.52 16.64
C PRO A 602 -27.75 -22.29 15.36
N LEU A 603 -28.31 -23.49 15.20
CA LEU A 603 -28.03 -24.44 14.12
C LEU A 603 -28.12 -23.80 12.72
N CYS A 604 -29.06 -22.88 12.50
CA CYS A 604 -29.26 -22.18 11.23
C CYS A 604 -28.08 -21.27 10.80
N PHE A 605 -27.23 -20.88 11.76
CA PHE A 605 -26.01 -20.09 11.55
C PHE A 605 -24.74 -20.93 11.69
N GLN A 606 -24.86 -22.24 11.93
CA GLN A 606 -23.75 -23.18 11.89
C GLN A 606 -23.47 -23.60 10.44
N ILE A 607 -22.21 -23.98 10.19
CA ILE A 607 -21.81 -24.63 8.95
C ILE A 607 -22.06 -26.13 9.15
N SER A 608 -22.56 -26.85 8.14
CA SER A 608 -22.75 -28.31 8.18
C SER A 608 -21.47 -29.14 8.40
N SER A 609 -20.32 -28.49 8.62
CA SER A 609 -19.03 -29.09 8.93
C SER A 609 -18.58 -28.85 10.39
N PHE A 610 -19.51 -28.44 11.27
CA PHE A 610 -19.26 -28.26 12.70
C PHE A 610 -20.13 -29.22 13.53
N THR A 611 -20.23 -30.48 13.11
CA THR A 611 -20.43 -31.56 14.08
C THR A 611 -19.04 -31.94 14.58
N CYS A 612 -18.81 -31.86 15.89
CA CYS A 612 -17.67 -32.52 16.52
C CYS A 612 -17.68 -34.00 16.11
N SER A 613 -16.79 -34.39 15.21
CA SER A 613 -16.41 -35.78 15.00
C SER A 613 -14.89 -35.88 15.02
N ASN A 614 -14.40 -36.76 15.87
CA ASN A 614 -13.01 -36.92 16.28
C ASN A 614 -12.10 -37.57 15.22
N ASN A 615 -12.35 -37.39 13.93
CA ASN A 615 -11.55 -38.04 12.88
C ASN A 615 -10.84 -37.03 11.98
N LYS A 616 -9.50 -37.14 12.00
CA LYS A 616 -8.55 -36.44 11.13
C LYS A 616 -8.86 -36.74 9.67
N GLU A 617 -9.39 -35.77 8.94
CA GLU A 617 -9.15 -35.54 7.52
C GLU A 617 -9.83 -34.22 7.09
N GLU A 618 -9.04 -33.14 7.04
CA GLU A 618 -9.50 -31.83 6.55
C GLU A 618 -9.44 -31.80 5.02
N GLN A 619 -10.58 -31.95 4.34
CA GLN A 619 -10.72 -31.53 2.93
C GLN A 619 -11.08 -30.04 2.85
N GLU A 620 -10.13 -29.25 2.37
CA GLU A 620 -10.30 -27.83 2.07
C GLU A 620 -11.17 -27.66 0.80
N LYS A 621 -12.50 -27.61 0.98
CA LYS A 621 -13.41 -27.23 -0.12
C LYS A 621 -13.61 -25.72 -0.15
N VAL A 622 -12.72 -25.04 -0.87
CA VAL A 622 -12.96 -23.71 -1.44
C VAL A 622 -14.21 -23.79 -2.32
N ARG A 623 -15.30 -23.10 -1.94
CA ARG A 623 -16.46 -22.98 -2.84
C ARG A 623 -16.11 -22.09 -4.05
N PRO A 624 -16.39 -22.53 -5.28
CA PRO A 624 -16.28 -21.69 -6.46
C PRO A 624 -17.38 -20.61 -6.49
N SER A 625 -16.93 -19.40 -6.88
CA SER A 625 -17.62 -18.19 -7.37
C SER A 625 -19.02 -17.83 -6.87
#